data_AF-A0A101WN09-F1
#
_entry.id   AF-A0A101WN09-F1
#
_cell.length_a   1.000
_cell.length_b   1.000
_cell.length_c   1.000
_cell.angle_alpha   90.00
_cell.angle_beta   90.00
_cell.angle_gamma   90.00
#
_symmetry.space_group_name_H-M   'P 1'
#
loop_
_entity.id
_entity.type
_entity.pdbx_description
1 polymer ?
#
loop_
_entity_poly.entity_id
_entity_poly.type
_entity_poly.pdbx_seq_one_letter_code
_entity_poly.pdbx_strand_id
1 'polypeptide(L)'
;MSNMIRSFKELTPEHQTFAGGKGGMLARMYQSGYPVPDGFVVLPSAFQDEKLNKEALNEIRKKNAGAAGRIEGVVRILTNPEEGEKLQTGEILVAVTTNIGWTPLFPKAAAIITDIGAPLSHAAIVARELGIPAVVGCTNATIRLKTGDRVLVDGGHGVVQILN
;
A
#
# COMPACT_ATOMS: atom_id res chain seq x y z
N MET A 1 7.50 20.10 -6.28
CA MET A 1 7.19 18.74 -5.76
C MET A 1 7.94 18.60 -4.44
N SER A 2 7.34 18.05 -3.38
CA SER A 2 8.00 18.01 -2.07
C SER A 2 9.33 17.24 -2.17
N ASN A 3 10.37 17.74 -1.50
CA ASN A 3 11.72 17.18 -1.48
C ASN A 3 11.94 16.25 -0.27
N MET A 4 10.88 15.68 0.31
CA MET A 4 10.97 14.98 1.60
C MET A 4 11.02 13.46 1.43
N ILE A 5 10.26 12.89 0.47
CA ILE A 5 10.22 11.43 0.22
C ILE A 5 10.53 11.12 -1.24
N ARG A 6 11.45 10.18 -1.51
CA ARG A 6 11.84 9.76 -2.86
C ARG A 6 11.74 8.26 -3.03
N SER A 7 11.04 7.78 -4.06
CA SER A 7 11.07 6.34 -4.38
C SER A 7 12.47 5.94 -4.85
N PHE A 8 12.84 4.67 -4.71
CA PHE A 8 14.10 4.15 -5.26
C PHE A 8 14.20 4.39 -6.77
N LYS A 9 13.07 4.37 -7.49
CA LYS A 9 13.01 4.67 -8.92
C LYS A 9 13.35 6.13 -9.27
N GLU A 10 13.01 7.07 -8.40
CA GLU A 10 13.12 8.53 -8.65
C GLU A 10 14.33 9.18 -7.95
N LEU A 11 15.13 8.39 -7.23
CA LEU A 11 16.27 8.92 -6.49
C LEU A 11 17.44 9.23 -7.43
N THR A 12 17.57 10.51 -7.82
CA THR A 12 18.67 11.01 -8.67
C THR A 12 20.01 11.06 -7.93
N PRO A 13 21.15 11.13 -8.64
CA PRO A 13 22.49 11.28 -8.01
C PRO A 13 22.58 12.48 -7.05
N GLU A 14 21.98 13.61 -7.40
CA GLU A 14 21.92 14.80 -6.53
C GLU A 14 21.18 14.50 -5.21
N HIS A 15 20.09 13.74 -5.27
CA HIS A 15 19.35 13.33 -4.08
C HIS A 15 20.07 12.23 -3.28
N GLN A 16 20.92 11.40 -3.91
CA GLN A 16 21.69 10.36 -3.23
C GLN A 16 22.65 10.93 -2.17
N THR A 17 23.19 12.13 -2.41
CA THR A 17 24.00 12.87 -1.42
C THR A 17 23.24 13.15 -0.13
N PHE A 18 21.91 13.33 -0.21
CA PHE A 18 21.04 13.60 0.93
C PHE A 18 20.38 12.33 1.50
N ALA A 19 20.34 11.23 0.75
CA ALA A 19 19.71 9.96 1.13
C ALA A 19 20.54 9.11 2.12
N GLY A 20 21.77 9.53 2.41
CA GLY A 20 22.75 8.75 3.18
C GLY A 20 23.25 7.51 2.40
N GLY A 21 24.38 6.95 2.83
CA GLY A 21 25.07 5.88 2.08
C GLY A 21 24.25 4.60 1.86
N LYS A 22 23.43 4.20 2.85
CA LYS A 22 22.59 2.98 2.75
C LYS A 22 21.38 3.18 1.84
N GLY A 23 20.64 4.28 2.03
CA GLY A 23 19.47 4.59 1.20
C GLY A 23 19.84 4.79 -0.27
N GLY A 24 20.93 5.50 -0.53
CA GLY A 24 21.47 5.67 -1.87
C GLY A 24 21.93 4.35 -2.53
N MET A 25 22.56 3.45 -1.77
CA MET A 25 23.00 2.15 -2.30
C MET A 25 21.81 1.26 -2.66
N LEU A 26 20.80 1.15 -1.79
CA LEU A 26 19.59 0.37 -2.08
C LEU A 26 18.88 0.87 -3.33
N ALA A 27 18.76 2.20 -3.48
CA ALA A 27 18.19 2.79 -4.68
C ALA A 27 19.01 2.47 -5.94
N ARG A 28 20.35 2.52 -5.86
CA ARG A 28 21.22 2.16 -6.99
C ARG A 28 21.09 0.70 -7.37
N MET A 29 21.06 -0.21 -6.40
CA MET A 29 20.82 -1.63 -6.63
C MET A 29 19.47 -1.85 -7.32
N TYR A 30 18.40 -1.25 -6.80
CA TYR A 30 17.07 -1.29 -7.41
C TYR A 30 17.07 -0.80 -8.86
N GLN A 31 17.63 0.39 -9.12
CA GLN A 31 17.72 0.99 -10.46
C GLN A 31 18.58 0.15 -11.42
N SER A 32 19.50 -0.65 -10.90
CA SER A 32 20.37 -1.55 -11.68
C SER A 32 19.75 -2.94 -11.89
N GLY A 33 18.49 -3.15 -11.48
CA GLY A 33 17.76 -4.40 -11.70
C GLY A 33 18.08 -5.53 -10.71
N TYR A 34 18.78 -5.25 -9.60
CA TYR A 34 18.93 -6.22 -8.52
C TYR A 34 17.57 -6.50 -7.87
N PRO A 35 17.38 -7.68 -7.23
CA PRO A 35 16.13 -8.04 -6.54
C PRO A 35 15.98 -7.29 -5.21
N VAL A 36 15.90 -5.97 -5.28
CA VAL A 36 15.56 -5.07 -4.19
C VAL A 36 14.07 -4.77 -4.27
N PRO A 37 13.29 -4.97 -3.21
CA PRO A 37 11.87 -4.60 -3.21
C PRO A 37 11.66 -3.11 -3.48
N ASP A 38 10.49 -2.76 -4.02
CA ASP A 38 10.04 -1.38 -4.11
C ASP A 38 10.13 -0.70 -2.73
N GLY A 39 10.64 0.52 -2.73
CA GLY A 39 10.87 1.27 -1.51
C GLY A 39 11.11 2.75 -1.76
N PHE A 40 11.28 3.50 -0.67
CA PHE A 40 11.54 4.93 -0.70
C PHE A 40 12.54 5.32 0.39
N VAL A 41 13.18 6.48 0.20
CA VAL A 41 14.02 7.14 1.18
C VAL A 41 13.25 8.32 1.77
N VAL A 42 13.30 8.43 3.10
CA VAL A 42 12.89 9.63 3.85
C VAL A 42 14.12 10.53 3.98
N LEU A 43 14.09 11.69 3.33
CA LEU A 43 15.22 12.63 3.31
C LEU A 43 15.28 13.44 4.62
N PRO A 44 16.45 13.96 5.02
CA PRO A 44 16.59 14.78 6.24
C PRO A 44 15.62 15.96 6.31
N SER A 45 15.25 16.54 5.16
CA SER A 45 14.24 17.60 5.03
C SER A 45 12.84 17.22 5.51
N ALA A 46 12.55 15.93 5.70
CA ALA A 46 11.29 15.43 6.25
C ALA A 46 11.17 15.63 7.78
N PHE A 47 12.29 15.96 8.45
CA PHE A 47 12.37 16.06 9.91
C PHE A 47 12.46 17.52 10.37
N GLN A 48 11.71 17.85 11.42
CA GLN A 48 11.78 19.11 12.16
C GLN A 48 11.79 18.76 13.65
N ASP A 49 12.79 19.27 14.39
CA ASP A 49 13.00 18.93 15.81
C ASP A 49 13.02 17.41 16.08
N GLU A 50 13.75 16.68 15.22
CA GLU A 50 13.87 15.21 15.23
C GLU A 50 12.55 14.44 15.01
N LYS A 51 11.45 15.14 14.71
CA LYS A 51 10.15 14.55 14.42
C LYS A 51 9.82 14.67 12.94
N LEU A 52 9.20 13.61 12.42
CA LEU A 52 8.68 13.61 11.06
C LEU A 52 7.55 14.64 10.94
N ASN A 53 7.67 15.58 10.01
CA ASN A 53 6.64 16.58 9.81
C ASN A 53 5.37 15.94 9.22
N LYS A 54 4.21 16.59 9.43
CA LYS A 54 2.90 16.03 9.01
C LYS A 54 2.79 15.83 7.50
N GLU A 55 3.44 16.67 6.70
CA GLU A 55 3.40 16.58 5.23
C GLU A 55 4.15 15.34 4.74
N ALA A 56 5.36 15.13 5.24
CA ALA A 56 6.17 13.94 4.95
C ALA A 56 5.46 12.66 5.42
N LEU A 57 4.81 12.67 6.58
CA LEU A 57 4.03 11.54 7.06
C LEU A 57 2.86 11.22 6.11
N ASN A 58 2.18 12.24 5.60
CA ASN A 58 1.12 12.07 4.61
C ASN A 58 1.65 11.56 3.26
N GLU A 59 2.84 11.99 2.83
CA GLU A 59 3.49 11.42 1.64
C GLU A 59 3.88 9.95 1.82
N ILE A 60 4.44 9.58 2.98
CA ILE A 60 4.77 8.18 3.29
C ILE A 60 3.52 7.30 3.22
N ARG A 61 2.41 7.76 3.80
CA ARG A 61 1.13 7.03 3.78
C ARG A 61 0.64 6.80 2.35
N LYS A 62 0.78 7.79 1.46
CA LYS A 62 0.46 7.64 0.03
C LYS A 62 1.39 6.65 -0.70
N LYS A 63 2.56 6.35 -0.15
CA LYS A 63 3.55 5.44 -0.75
C LYS A 63 3.53 4.02 -0.16
N ASN A 64 2.64 3.73 0.78
CA ASN A 64 2.46 2.38 1.31
C ASN A 64 1.66 1.51 0.33
N ALA A 65 2.33 1.02 -0.70
CA ALA A 65 1.85 -0.02 -1.59
C ALA A 65 1.77 -1.37 -0.85
N GLY A 66 0.65 -2.10 -0.95
CA GLY A 66 0.54 -3.44 -0.36
C GLY A 66 1.04 -4.51 -1.33
N ALA A 67 0.33 -4.66 -2.44
CA ALA A 67 0.68 -5.52 -3.55
C ALA A 67 0.32 -4.82 -4.86
N ALA A 68 1.25 -4.81 -5.82
CA ALA A 68 1.08 -4.05 -7.05
C ALA A 68 -0.06 -4.59 -7.93
N GLY A 69 -0.55 -3.74 -8.84
CA GLY A 69 -1.63 -4.03 -9.76
C GLY A 69 -2.78 -3.04 -9.64
N ARG A 70 -3.63 -2.99 -10.67
CA ARG A 70 -4.71 -2.01 -10.78
C ARG A 70 -5.99 -2.67 -11.27
N ILE A 71 -7.08 -2.50 -10.54
CA ILE A 71 -8.37 -3.14 -10.84
C ILE A 71 -9.54 -2.30 -10.34
N GLU A 72 -10.68 -2.40 -11.04
CA GLU A 72 -11.95 -1.85 -10.60
C GLU A 72 -12.84 -2.96 -10.07
N GLY A 73 -13.64 -2.68 -9.04
CA GLY A 73 -14.54 -3.67 -8.47
C GLY A 73 -15.54 -3.08 -7.50
N VAL A 74 -16.46 -3.95 -7.06
CA VAL A 74 -17.47 -3.61 -6.06
C VAL A 74 -16.93 -3.91 -4.68
N VAL A 75 -17.05 -2.94 -3.77
CA VAL A 75 -16.60 -3.06 -2.38
C VAL A 75 -17.47 -4.06 -1.61
N ARG A 76 -16.81 -4.95 -0.88
CA ARG A 76 -17.39 -5.77 0.17
C ARG A 76 -16.64 -5.52 1.47
N ILE A 77 -17.29 -4.87 2.42
CA ILE A 77 -16.75 -4.70 3.76
C ILE A 77 -17.12 -5.93 4.59
N LEU A 78 -16.10 -6.61 5.13
CA LEU A 78 -16.27 -7.68 6.12
C LEU A 78 -15.59 -7.26 7.43
N THR A 79 -16.19 -7.64 8.54
CA THR A 79 -15.67 -7.33 9.89
C THR A 79 -14.87 -8.49 10.47
N ASN A 80 -15.14 -9.72 10.04
CA ASN A 80 -14.47 -10.93 10.49
C ASN A 80 -14.47 -11.99 9.36
N PRO A 81 -13.58 -13.00 9.40
CA PRO A 81 -13.46 -13.97 8.31
C PRO A 81 -14.63 -14.96 8.21
N GLU A 82 -15.44 -15.10 9.26
CA GLU A 82 -16.63 -15.98 9.28
C GLU A 82 -17.73 -15.43 8.36
N GLU A 83 -17.69 -14.13 8.04
CA GLU A 83 -18.56 -13.51 7.04
C GLU A 83 -18.17 -13.82 5.59
N GLY A 84 -17.21 -14.72 5.37
CA GLY A 84 -16.64 -15.03 4.06
C GLY A 84 -17.64 -15.47 2.98
N GLU A 85 -18.81 -15.97 3.37
CA GLU A 85 -19.91 -16.28 2.45
C GLU A 85 -20.54 -15.04 1.80
N LYS A 86 -20.42 -13.87 2.43
CA LYS A 86 -20.92 -12.60 1.89
C LYS A 86 -20.04 -12.07 0.76
N LEU A 87 -18.77 -12.48 0.69
CA LEU A 87 -17.83 -12.06 -0.35
C LEU A 87 -18.09 -12.82 -1.65
N GLN A 88 -18.47 -12.07 -2.69
CA GLN A 88 -18.62 -12.61 -4.04
C GLN A 88 -17.27 -12.63 -4.76
N THR A 89 -17.09 -13.59 -5.66
CA THR A 89 -15.89 -13.66 -6.50
C THR A 89 -15.76 -12.39 -7.34
N GLY A 90 -14.58 -11.77 -7.31
CA GLY A 90 -14.30 -10.53 -8.03
C GLY A 90 -14.64 -9.25 -7.26
N GLU A 91 -15.21 -9.33 -6.05
CA GLU A 91 -15.39 -8.15 -5.20
C GLU A 91 -14.06 -7.70 -4.56
N ILE A 92 -14.02 -6.44 -4.13
CA ILE A 92 -12.90 -5.85 -3.41
C ILE A 92 -13.14 -6.05 -1.91
N LEU A 93 -12.30 -6.85 -1.29
CA LEU A 93 -12.37 -7.14 0.14
C LEU A 93 -11.85 -5.94 0.92
N VAL A 94 -12.68 -5.37 1.80
CA VAL A 94 -12.31 -4.27 2.69
C VAL A 94 -12.49 -4.71 4.14
N ALA A 95 -11.46 -4.52 4.96
CA ALA A 95 -11.48 -4.88 6.38
C ALA A 95 -10.63 -3.91 7.21
N VAL A 96 -10.84 -3.87 8.53
CA VAL A 96 -9.99 -3.06 9.41
C VAL A 96 -8.56 -3.62 9.43
N THR A 97 -8.42 -4.92 9.61
CA THR A 97 -7.16 -5.67 9.61
C THR A 97 -7.43 -7.11 9.20
N THR A 98 -6.39 -7.87 8.87
CA THR A 98 -6.49 -9.30 8.56
C THR A 98 -5.48 -10.12 9.35
N ASN A 99 -5.74 -11.42 9.44
CA ASN A 99 -4.85 -12.42 9.99
C ASN A 99 -5.00 -13.72 9.19
N ILE A 100 -4.36 -14.80 9.62
CA ILE A 100 -4.34 -16.07 8.89
C ILE A 100 -5.74 -16.63 8.57
N GLY A 101 -6.75 -16.34 9.40
CA GLY A 101 -8.14 -16.78 9.19
C GLY A 101 -8.80 -16.16 7.95
N TRP A 102 -8.27 -15.07 7.42
CA TRP A 102 -8.78 -14.42 6.20
C TRP A 102 -8.22 -15.02 4.91
N THR A 103 -7.09 -15.75 5.00
CA THR A 103 -6.38 -16.31 3.85
C THR A 103 -7.28 -17.10 2.88
N PRO A 104 -8.24 -17.93 3.35
CA PRO A 104 -9.13 -18.66 2.44
C PRO A 104 -10.04 -17.76 1.59
N LEU A 105 -10.24 -16.50 1.98
CA LEU A 105 -11.07 -15.53 1.25
C LEU A 105 -10.30 -14.83 0.14
N PHE A 106 -8.98 -14.73 0.26
CA PHE A 106 -8.16 -13.92 -0.64
C PHE A 106 -8.29 -14.36 -2.10
N PRO A 107 -8.29 -15.66 -2.46
CA PRO A 107 -8.46 -16.08 -3.85
C PRO A 107 -9.80 -15.66 -4.49
N LYS A 108 -10.82 -15.32 -3.70
CA LYS A 108 -12.09 -14.79 -4.22
C LYS A 108 -12.03 -13.29 -4.51
N ALA A 109 -11.17 -12.55 -3.82
CA ALA A 109 -11.10 -11.10 -3.90
C ALA A 109 -10.34 -10.64 -5.15
N ALA A 110 -10.88 -9.63 -5.84
CA ALA A 110 -10.17 -8.95 -6.93
C ALA A 110 -9.07 -8.01 -6.42
N ALA A 111 -9.27 -7.43 -5.23
CA ALA A 111 -8.28 -6.63 -4.52
C ALA A 111 -8.57 -6.62 -3.02
N ILE A 112 -7.57 -6.21 -2.22
CA ILE A 112 -7.67 -6.13 -0.76
C ILE A 112 -7.38 -4.71 -0.28
N ILE A 113 -8.24 -4.17 0.58
CA ILE A 113 -8.05 -2.88 1.24
C ILE A 113 -8.10 -3.07 2.75
N THR A 114 -7.09 -2.58 3.47
CA THR A 114 -7.12 -2.58 4.95
C THR A 114 -6.82 -1.23 5.58
N ASP A 115 -7.49 -0.92 6.70
CA ASP A 115 -7.21 0.29 7.47
C ASP A 115 -5.88 0.22 8.21
N ILE A 116 -5.59 -0.96 8.75
CA ILE A 116 -4.36 -1.26 9.47
C ILE A 116 -3.51 -2.20 8.62
N GLY A 117 -2.24 -1.86 8.50
CA GLY A 117 -1.26 -2.65 7.79
C GLY A 117 -0.11 -1.80 7.31
N ALA A 118 0.92 -2.50 6.84
CA ALA A 118 2.10 -1.92 6.21
C ALA A 118 2.50 -2.83 5.03
N PRO A 119 3.39 -2.40 4.13
CA PRO A 119 3.80 -3.20 2.96
C PRO A 119 4.34 -4.61 3.27
N LEU A 120 4.78 -4.85 4.52
CA LEU A 120 5.26 -6.16 5.00
C LEU A 120 4.25 -6.87 5.93
N SER A 121 3.00 -6.40 5.99
CA SER A 121 1.95 -7.04 6.79
C SER A 121 1.41 -8.31 6.13
N HIS A 122 0.70 -9.14 6.91
CA HIS A 122 0.05 -10.36 6.44
C HIS A 122 -0.75 -10.15 5.15
N ALA A 123 -1.66 -9.16 5.13
CA ALA A 123 -2.48 -8.85 3.94
C ALA A 123 -1.61 -8.60 2.71
N ALA A 124 -0.59 -7.74 2.84
CA ALA A 124 0.28 -7.35 1.73
C ALA A 124 1.16 -8.51 1.23
N ILE A 125 1.68 -9.35 2.14
CA ILE A 125 2.51 -10.50 1.77
C ILE A 125 1.68 -11.53 1.00
N VAL A 126 0.53 -11.94 1.56
CA VAL A 126 -0.30 -12.98 0.94
C VAL A 126 -0.91 -12.48 -0.37
N ALA A 127 -1.38 -11.22 -0.43
CA ALA A 127 -1.89 -10.63 -1.65
C ALA A 127 -0.83 -10.63 -2.78
N ARG A 128 0.42 -10.30 -2.45
CA ARG A 128 1.54 -10.31 -3.40
C ARG A 128 1.84 -11.71 -3.94
N GLU A 129 1.83 -12.72 -3.08
CA GLU A 129 2.04 -14.13 -3.48
C GLU A 129 0.92 -14.61 -4.42
N LEU A 130 -0.31 -14.15 -4.19
CA LEU A 130 -1.47 -14.50 -5.01
C LEU A 130 -1.65 -13.60 -6.25
N GLY A 131 -0.79 -12.60 -6.46
CA GLY A 131 -0.92 -11.64 -7.56
C GLY A 131 -2.14 -10.72 -7.45
N ILE A 132 -2.66 -10.51 -6.24
CA ILE A 132 -3.85 -9.70 -5.95
C ILE A 132 -3.42 -8.29 -5.57
N PRO A 133 -3.92 -7.22 -6.22
CA PRO A 133 -3.67 -5.85 -5.82
C PRO A 133 -4.09 -5.59 -4.37
N ALA A 134 -3.26 -4.88 -3.59
CA ALA A 134 -3.60 -4.53 -2.22
C ALA A 134 -3.15 -3.13 -1.82
N VAL A 135 -4.02 -2.42 -1.10
CA VAL A 135 -3.72 -1.14 -0.42
C VAL A 135 -3.93 -1.33 1.07
N VAL A 136 -2.89 -1.10 1.86
CA VAL A 136 -2.90 -1.37 3.30
C VAL A 136 -2.52 -0.12 4.08
N GLY A 137 -3.02 0.02 5.31
CA GLY A 137 -2.75 1.19 6.12
C GLY A 137 -3.58 2.43 5.74
N CYS A 138 -4.76 2.21 5.14
CA CYS A 138 -5.67 3.28 4.70
C CYS A 138 -6.19 4.16 5.84
N THR A 139 -6.05 3.74 7.10
CA THR A 139 -6.51 4.41 8.32
C THR A 139 -8.04 4.52 8.46
N ASN A 140 -8.82 4.71 7.39
CA ASN A 140 -10.26 4.94 7.45
C ASN A 140 -11.08 4.46 6.22
N ALA A 141 -10.57 3.53 5.42
CA ALA A 141 -11.31 2.93 4.31
C ALA A 141 -12.62 2.28 4.76
N THR A 142 -12.66 1.56 5.88
CA THR A 142 -13.91 0.92 6.36
C THR A 142 -15.00 1.92 6.77
N ILE A 143 -14.61 3.17 7.04
CA ILE A 143 -15.51 4.26 7.42
C ILE A 143 -15.95 5.06 6.17
N ARG A 144 -15.04 5.22 5.20
CA ARG A 144 -15.26 6.03 4.00
C ARG A 144 -15.98 5.28 2.89
N LEU A 145 -15.74 3.98 2.78
CA LEU A 145 -16.38 3.12 1.79
C LEU A 145 -17.64 2.48 2.37
N LYS A 146 -18.51 2.04 1.47
CA LYS A 146 -19.68 1.23 1.79
C LYS A 146 -19.67 -0.02 0.91
N THR A 147 -20.16 -1.12 1.46
CA THR A 147 -20.47 -2.30 0.66
C THR A 147 -21.39 -1.90 -0.50
N GLY A 148 -21.01 -2.28 -1.72
CA GLY A 148 -21.70 -1.88 -2.96
C GLY A 148 -21.06 -0.71 -3.70
N ASP A 149 -20.17 0.06 -3.05
CA ASP A 149 -19.44 1.14 -3.75
C ASP A 149 -18.58 0.55 -4.85
N ARG A 150 -18.55 1.21 -6.02
CA ARG A 150 -17.62 0.86 -7.08
C ARG A 150 -16.34 1.66 -6.90
N VAL A 151 -15.19 0.99 -6.88
CA VAL A 151 -13.89 1.64 -6.67
C VAL A 151 -12.84 1.15 -7.65
N LEU A 152 -11.89 2.03 -7.96
CA LEU A 152 -10.60 1.70 -8.53
C LEU A 152 -9.58 1.51 -7.40
N VAL A 153 -8.85 0.40 -7.44
CA VAL A 153 -7.73 0.11 -6.55
C VAL A 153 -6.46 0.08 -7.38
N ASP A 154 -5.47 0.87 -6.98
CA ASP A 154 -4.10 0.81 -7.47
C ASP A 154 -3.18 0.48 -6.29
N GLY A 155 -2.86 -0.81 -6.17
CA GLY A 155 -2.04 -1.32 -5.08
C GLY A 155 -0.56 -0.94 -5.19
N GLY A 156 -0.09 -0.55 -6.39
CA GLY A 156 1.29 -0.08 -6.61
C GLY A 156 1.51 1.36 -6.15
N HIS A 157 0.48 2.20 -6.25
CA HIS A 157 0.53 3.60 -5.80
C HIS A 157 -0.20 3.83 -4.46
N GLY A 158 -0.76 2.79 -3.84
CA GLY A 158 -1.50 2.94 -2.58
C GLY A 158 -2.78 3.77 -2.73
N VAL A 159 -3.44 3.74 -3.89
CA VAL A 159 -4.60 4.57 -4.21
C VAL A 159 -5.89 3.75 -4.21
N VAL A 160 -6.91 4.29 -3.55
CA VAL A 160 -8.30 3.83 -3.65
C VAL A 160 -9.14 5.03 -4.08
N GLN A 161 -9.86 4.90 -5.19
CA GLN A 161 -10.70 5.95 -5.76
C GLN A 161 -12.14 5.44 -5.94
N ILE A 162 -13.13 6.16 -5.41
CA ILE A 162 -14.54 5.87 -5.64
C ILE A 162 -14.91 6.28 -7.08
N LEU A 163 -15.59 5.38 -7.78
CA LEU A 163 -16.09 5.57 -9.14
C LEU A 163 -17.60 5.77 -9.05
N ASN A 164 -18.06 7.00 -9.29
CA ASN A 164 -19.47 7.35 -9.31
C ASN A 164 -20.23 6.67 -10.45
#